data_AF-A0A926CDF9-F1
#
_entry.id   AF-A0A926CDF9-F1
#
_cell.length_a   1.000
_cell.length_b   1.000
_cell.length_c   1.000
_cell.angle_alpha   90.00
_cell.angle_beta   90.00
_cell.angle_gamma   90.00
#
_symmetry.space_group_name_H-M   'P 1'
#
loop_
_entity.id
_entity.type
_entity.pdbx_description
1 polymer ?
#
loop_
_entity_poly.entity_id
_entity_poly.type
_entity_poly.pdbx_seq_one_letter_code
_entity_poly.pdbx_strand_id
1 'polypeptide(L)' 'MTQQDLIETLEEGVKNGRIAPHLAAFIAADLLGTEAQETDFDDAIQIDDAR' A
#
# COMPACT_ATOMS: atom_id res chain seq x y z
N MET A 1 -10.76 -2.19 17.28
CA MET A 1 -10.43 -1.86 15.89
C MET A 1 -10.35 -3.17 15.14
N THR A 2 -11.22 -3.35 14.16
CA THR A 2 -11.30 -4.55 13.32
C THR A 2 -10.37 -4.42 12.11
N GLN A 3 -10.14 -5.53 11.40
CA GLN A 3 -9.38 -5.51 10.14
C GLN A 3 -10.09 -4.66 9.07
N GLN A 4 -11.43 -4.64 9.08
CA GLN A 4 -12.23 -3.77 8.20
C GLN A 4 -12.02 -2.29 8.53
N ASP A 5 -12.00 -1.92 9.82
CA ASP A 5 -11.74 -0.53 10.24
C ASP A 5 -10.38 -0.03 9.72
N LEU A 6 -9.37 -0.92 9.66
CA LEU A 6 -8.04 -0.58 9.16
C LEU A 6 -8.02 -0.40 7.64
N ILE A 7 -8.72 -1.25 6.89
CA ILE A 7 -8.86 -1.11 5.44
C ILE A 7 -9.56 0.20 5.09
N GLU A 8 -10.65 0.53 5.77
CA GLU A 8 -11.37 1.80 5.58
C GLU A 8 -10.46 3.01 5.85
N THR A 9 -9.63 2.92 6.90
CA THR A 9 -8.64 3.96 7.22
C THR A 9 -7.58 4.12 6.11
N LEU A 10 -7.11 3.02 5.54
CA LEU A 10 -6.15 3.05 4.44
C LEU A 10 -6.78 3.67 3.18
N GLU A 11 -8.00 3.29 2.84
CA GLU A 11 -8.73 3.87 1.71
C GLU A 11 -8.95 5.38 1.87
N GLU A 12 -9.36 5.82 3.06
CA GLU A 12 -9.53 7.24 3.34
C GLU A 12 -8.20 7.98 3.21
N GLY A 13 -7.11 7.39 3.74
CA GLY A 13 -5.75 7.91 3.61
C GLY A 13 -5.28 8.04 2.15
N VAL A 14 -5.68 7.10 1.27
CA VAL A 14 -5.40 7.21 -0.17
C VAL A 14 -6.26 8.29 -0.81
N LYS A 15 -7.57 8.31 -0.53
CA LYS A 15 -8.52 9.28 -1.10
C LYS A 15 -8.15 10.73 -0.76
N ASN A 16 -7.64 10.97 0.44
CA ASN A 16 -7.22 12.31 0.88
C ASN A 16 -5.73 12.63 0.60
N GLY A 17 -5.01 11.72 -0.07
CA GLY A 17 -3.61 11.91 -0.46
C GLY A 17 -2.60 11.86 0.69
N ARG A 18 -2.98 11.38 1.88
CA ARG A 18 -2.07 11.21 3.03
C ARG A 18 -1.24 9.93 2.94
N ILE A 19 -1.76 8.92 2.25
CA ILE A 19 -1.10 7.64 2.05
C ILE A 19 -0.95 7.43 0.55
N ALA A 20 0.28 7.13 0.12
CA ALA A 20 0.50 6.79 -1.26
C ALA A 20 -0.18 5.44 -1.60
N PRO A 21 -0.83 5.30 -2.76
CA PRO A 21 -1.56 4.07 -3.11
C PRO A 21 -0.73 2.79 -2.96
N HIS A 22 0.56 2.85 -3.30
CA HIS A 22 1.49 1.71 -3.17
C HIS A 22 1.67 1.26 -1.72
N LEU A 23 1.76 2.22 -0.79
CA LEU A 23 1.94 1.92 0.63
C LEU A 23 0.66 1.32 1.23
N ALA A 24 -0.51 1.82 0.80
CA ALA A 24 -1.79 1.26 1.23
C ALA A 24 -1.98 -0.19 0.75
N ALA A 25 -1.60 -0.49 -0.49
CA ALA A 25 -1.68 -1.84 -1.05
C ALA A 25 -0.76 -2.83 -0.30
N PHE A 26 0.48 -2.41 -0.01
CA PHE A 26 1.42 -3.22 0.78
C PHE A 26 0.87 -3.56 2.17
N ILE A 27 0.36 -2.56 2.89
CA ILE A 27 -0.22 -2.77 4.23
C ILE A 27 -1.47 -3.66 4.16
N ALA A 28 -2.32 -3.48 3.13
CA ALA A 28 -3.51 -4.31 2.94
C ALA A 28 -3.16 -5.78 2.66
N ALA A 29 -2.11 -6.05 1.88
CA ALA A 29 -1.66 -7.41 1.60
C ALA A 29 -1.17 -8.14 2.87
N ASP A 30 -0.36 -7.45 3.68
CA ASP A 30 0.10 -7.97 4.98
C ASP A 30 -1.07 -8.24 5.93
N LEU A 31 -2.04 -7.32 6.00
CA LEU A 31 -3.23 -7.50 6.83
C LEU A 31 -4.07 -8.70 6.40
N LEU A 32 -4.24 -8.92 5.10
CA LEU A 32 -5.05 -10.01 4.55
C LEU A 32 -4.33 -11.37 4.59
N GLY A 33 -3.05 -11.40 4.99
CA GLY A 33 -2.24 -12.61 4.99
C GLY A 33 -1.92 -13.11 3.58
N THR A 34 -1.94 -12.21 2.59
CA THR A 34 -1.56 -12.49 1.21
C THR A 34 -0.08 -12.12 1.02
N GLU A 35 0.70 -13.00 0.39
CA GLU A 35 2.11 -12.69 0.11
C GLU A 35 2.20 -11.48 -0.84
N ALA A 36 2.98 -10.47 -0.47
CA ALA A 36 3.16 -9.23 -1.24
C ALA A 36 3.62 -9.46 -2.70
N GLN A 37 4.15 -10.65 -3.01
CA GLN A 37 4.55 -11.09 -4.35
C GLN A 37 3.37 -11.29 -5.32
N GLU A 38 2.14 -11.48 -4.82
CA GLU A 38 0.92 -11.58 -5.64
C GLU A 38 0.33 -10.21 -6.03
N THR A 39 0.92 -9.11 -5.56
CA THR A 39 0.35 -7.76 -5.76
C THR A 39 0.93 -6.98 -6.95
N ASP A 40 1.67 -7.64 -7.86
CA ASP A 40 2.46 -6.98 -8.92
C ASP A 40 3.40 -5.89 -8.36
N PHE A 41 3.93 -6.12 -7.14
CA PHE A 41 4.90 -5.24 -6.51
C PHE A 41 6.24 -5.33 -7.24
N ASP A 42 6.39 -4.50 -8.27
CA ASP A 42 7.67 -4.27 -8.94
C ASP A 42 8.53 -3.36 -8.03
N ASP A 43 9.48 -3.97 -7.33
CA ASP A 43 10.47 -3.31 -6.47
C ASP A 43 11.42 -2.37 -7.25
N ALA A 44 11.23 -2.23 -8.56
CA ALA A 44 11.98 -1.33 -9.43
C ALA A 44 11.47 0.12 -9.37
N ILE A 45 11.39 0.72 -8.17
CA ILE A 45 11.53 2.18 -8.08
C ILE A 45 13.02 2.48 -8.30
N GLN A 46 13.43 2.56 -9.57
CA GLN A 46 14.66 3.26 -9.92
C GLN A 46 14.45 4.72 -9.52
N ILE A 47 15.03 5.10 -8.38
CA ILE A 47 15.30 6.50 -8.08
C ILE A 47 16.32 6.94 -9.12
N ASP A 48 15.82 7.49 -10.23
CA ASP A 48 16.67 8.18 -11.20
C ASP A 48 17.28 9.38 -10.47
N ASP A 49 18.53 9.19 -10.08
CA ASP A 49 19.41 10.19 -9.50
C ASP A 49 19.60 11.28 -10.58
N ALA A 50 18.75 12.31 -10.51
CA ALA A 50 18.77 13.44 -11.42
C ALA A 50 20.13 14.16 -11.31
N ARG A 51 21.02 13.85 -12.25
CA ARG A 51 22.24 14.61 -12.55
C ARG A 51 21.94 15.84 -13.38
#